data_AF-A0AAW2CVH4-F1
#
_entry.id   AF-A0AAW2CVH4-F1
#
_cell.length_a   1.000
_cell.length_b   1.000
_cell.length_c   1.000
_cell.angle_alpha   90.00
_cell.angle_beta   90.00
_cell.angle_gamma   90.00
#
_symmetry.space_group_name_H-M   'P 1'
#
loop_
_entity.id
_entity.type
_entity.pdbx_description
1 polymer ?
#
loop_
_entity_poly.entity_id
_entity_poly.type
_entity_poly.pdbx_seq_one_letter_code
_entity_poly.pdbx_strand_id
1 'polypeptide(L)'
;MSKHPRPHSDRIKAKISSSLRCVWQERLKLKYSRERFFWSWAESIAKTAKKGGSNQQELEWDSYDRMKQEIVHQELQWVAEKAKAKAKRMAKARAERLVLSWAESIAKVAKKGGSGQQELDWDSFNKIKQEMVLQQLQWTTEKAKAKEMGKIRSRLAQKRKEREEKARARGEIKRKTHRKLKEDKEDFAVPQVSKLEQKLTKVHITESVNVQVTGWGNTLVSHFGGLEKLDLEIVKREKMRREVSLADQIQVARIKKSESMDREALAASSDYRSNKNTEE
;
A
#
# COMPACT_ATOMS: atom_id res chain seq x y z
N MET A 1 38.49 -70.74 -83.36
CA MET A 1 39.27 -71.43 -82.31
C MET A 1 38.90 -70.86 -80.94
N SER A 2 37.91 -71.44 -80.26
CA SER A 2 37.60 -71.08 -78.86
C SER A 2 37.68 -72.34 -78.00
N LYS A 3 38.84 -72.56 -77.35
CA LYS A 3 39.00 -73.61 -76.35
C LYS A 3 38.25 -73.16 -75.09
N HIS A 4 37.07 -73.72 -74.87
CA HIS A 4 36.33 -73.49 -73.62
C HIS A 4 37.08 -74.12 -72.43
N PRO A 5 37.10 -73.48 -71.24
CA PRO A 5 37.79 -74.02 -70.07
C PRO A 5 37.15 -75.33 -69.61
N ARG A 6 37.99 -76.31 -69.29
CA ARG A 6 37.55 -77.60 -68.75
C ARG A 6 36.82 -77.37 -67.41
N PRO A 7 35.57 -77.82 -67.25
CA PRO A 7 34.84 -77.63 -65.99
C PRO A 7 35.54 -78.37 -64.85
N HIS A 8 35.79 -77.66 -63.74
CA HIS A 8 36.35 -78.26 -62.52
C HIS A 8 35.43 -79.36 -61.99
N SER A 9 36.03 -80.46 -61.53
CA SER A 9 35.27 -81.53 -60.86
C SER A 9 34.63 -81.03 -59.58
N ASP A 10 33.48 -81.61 -59.20
CA ASP A 10 32.71 -81.16 -58.04
C ASP A 10 33.50 -81.25 -56.74
N ARG A 11 34.47 -82.19 -56.66
CA ARG A 11 35.44 -82.29 -55.57
C ARG A 11 36.32 -81.03 -55.42
N ILE A 12 36.78 -80.45 -56.53
CA ILE A 12 37.61 -79.23 -56.51
C ILE A 12 36.74 -78.03 -56.12
N LYS A 13 35.52 -77.93 -56.67
CA LYS A 13 34.56 -76.89 -56.30
C LYS A 13 34.24 -76.94 -54.80
N ALA A 14 33.95 -78.13 -54.26
CA ALA A 14 33.69 -78.30 -52.83
C ALA A 14 34.87 -77.88 -51.95
N LYS A 15 36.11 -78.22 -52.35
CA LYS A 15 37.32 -77.77 -51.63
C LYS A 15 37.48 -76.24 -51.64
N ILE A 16 37.26 -75.60 -52.78
CA ILE A 16 37.32 -74.13 -52.92
C ILE A 16 36.22 -73.46 -52.09
N SER A 17 34.99 -73.98 -52.14
CA SER A 17 33.88 -73.46 -51.33
C SER A 17 34.12 -73.64 -49.84
N SER A 18 34.72 -74.76 -49.42
CA SER A 18 35.06 -75.01 -48.02
C SER A 18 36.15 -74.07 -47.52
N SER A 19 37.21 -73.84 -48.31
CA SER A 19 38.29 -72.93 -47.92
C SER A 19 37.81 -71.48 -47.84
N LEU A 20 37.00 -71.03 -48.81
CA LEU A 20 36.36 -69.71 -48.76
C LEU A 20 35.49 -69.54 -47.52
N ARG A 21 34.65 -70.53 -47.18
CA ARG A 21 33.79 -70.48 -45.99
C ARG A 21 34.61 -70.34 -44.71
N CYS A 22 35.71 -71.08 -44.61
CA CYS A 22 36.64 -71.00 -43.49
C CYS A 22 37.24 -69.58 -43.36
N VAL A 23 37.74 -69.02 -44.47
CA VAL A 23 38.30 -67.65 -44.49
C VAL A 23 37.26 -66.60 -44.12
N TRP A 24 36.01 -66.72 -44.61
CA TRP A 24 34.93 -65.81 -44.25
C TRP A 24 34.53 -65.91 -42.78
N GLN A 25 34.51 -67.11 -42.20
CA GLN A 25 34.27 -67.30 -40.77
C GLN A 25 35.36 -66.64 -39.92
N GLU A 26 36.64 -66.81 -40.29
CA GLU A 26 37.74 -66.18 -39.56
C GLU A 26 37.72 -64.65 -39.66
N ARG A 27 37.42 -64.10 -40.86
CA ARG A 27 37.22 -62.65 -41.03
C ARG A 27 36.07 -62.12 -40.17
N LEU A 28 34.98 -62.87 -40.09
CA LEU A 28 33.81 -62.48 -39.32
C LEU A 28 34.11 -62.50 -37.81
N LYS A 29 34.81 -63.53 -37.31
CA LYS A 29 35.28 -63.58 -35.92
C LYS A 29 36.19 -62.40 -35.59
N LEU A 30 37.15 -62.08 -36.46
CA LEU A 30 38.04 -60.95 -36.27
C LEU A 30 37.27 -59.62 -36.21
N LYS A 31 36.26 -59.45 -37.08
CA LYS A 31 35.38 -58.28 -37.05
C LYS A 31 34.64 -58.17 -35.72
N TYR A 32 33.99 -59.24 -35.26
CA TYR A 32 33.26 -59.24 -33.99
C TYR A 32 34.16 -58.98 -32.78
N SER A 33 35.34 -59.60 -32.73
CA SER A 33 36.29 -59.38 -31.64
C SER A 33 36.82 -57.94 -31.64
N ARG A 34 37.09 -57.37 -32.82
CA ARG A 34 37.52 -55.98 -32.98
C ARG A 34 36.43 -54.99 -32.57
N GLU A 35 35.18 -55.23 -32.96
CA GLU A 35 34.04 -54.41 -32.53
C GLU A 35 33.82 -54.49 -31.02
N ARG A 36 33.85 -55.70 -30.43
CA ARG A 36 33.74 -55.85 -28.97
C ARG A 36 34.86 -55.12 -28.24
N PHE A 37 36.09 -55.20 -28.74
CA PHE A 37 37.21 -54.44 -28.18
C PHE A 37 36.95 -52.94 -28.25
N PHE A 38 36.55 -52.39 -29.40
CA PHE A 38 36.24 -50.97 -29.52
C PHE A 38 35.08 -50.53 -28.64
N TRP A 39 34.02 -51.33 -28.53
CA TRP A 39 32.91 -51.07 -27.61
C TRP A 39 33.39 -51.02 -26.17
N SER A 40 34.17 -52.01 -25.71
CA SER A 40 34.73 -52.01 -24.35
C SER A 40 35.70 -50.86 -24.12
N TRP A 41 36.49 -50.49 -25.12
CA TRP A 41 37.46 -49.40 -25.05
C TRP A 41 36.75 -48.05 -24.98
N ALA A 42 35.75 -47.82 -25.83
CA ALA A 42 34.90 -46.63 -25.79
C ALA A 42 34.12 -46.53 -24.49
N GLU A 43 33.58 -47.63 -23.98
CA GLU A 43 32.89 -47.68 -22.69
C GLU A 43 33.86 -47.38 -21.53
N SER A 44 35.08 -47.92 -21.59
CA SER A 44 36.13 -47.62 -20.61
C SER A 44 36.50 -46.13 -20.62
N ILE A 45 36.67 -45.54 -21.80
CA ILE A 45 36.95 -44.10 -21.96
C ILE A 45 35.76 -43.27 -21.46
N ALA A 46 34.53 -43.64 -21.79
CA ALA A 46 33.34 -42.93 -21.32
C ALA A 46 33.21 -42.99 -19.80
N LYS A 47 33.49 -44.15 -19.19
CA LYS A 47 33.49 -44.33 -17.72
C LYS A 47 34.59 -43.51 -17.05
N THR A 48 35.81 -43.51 -17.58
CA THR A 48 36.91 -42.71 -17.01
C THR A 48 36.67 -41.21 -17.22
N ALA A 49 36.14 -40.80 -18.37
CA ALA A 49 35.75 -39.41 -18.63
C ALA A 49 34.60 -38.95 -17.73
N LYS A 50 33.64 -39.83 -17.41
CA LYS A 50 32.55 -39.55 -16.45
C LYS A 50 33.08 -39.38 -15.02
N LYS A 51 34.05 -40.21 -14.62
CA LYS A 51 34.62 -40.21 -13.27
C LYS A 51 35.60 -39.04 -13.02
N GLY A 52 36.20 -38.50 -14.07
CA GLY A 52 37.25 -37.48 -13.97
C GLY A 52 38.58 -38.04 -13.46
N GLY A 53 39.62 -37.20 -13.46
CA GLY A 53 40.90 -37.53 -12.83
C GLY A 53 40.80 -37.61 -11.31
N SER A 54 41.80 -38.16 -10.62
CA SER A 54 41.79 -38.38 -9.15
C SER A 54 41.50 -37.13 -8.30
N ASN A 55 41.66 -35.94 -8.89
CA ASN A 55 41.50 -34.64 -8.22
C ASN A 55 40.36 -33.80 -8.87
N GLN A 56 39.59 -34.36 -9.79
CA GLN A 56 38.45 -33.70 -10.44
C GLN A 56 37.14 -34.33 -9.96
N GLN A 57 36.13 -33.49 -9.75
CA GLN A 57 34.81 -33.92 -9.31
C GLN A 57 34.06 -34.61 -10.47
N GLU A 58 33.40 -35.74 -10.20
CA GLU A 58 32.61 -36.46 -11.21
C GLU A 58 31.61 -35.50 -11.87
N LEU A 59 31.73 -35.32 -13.18
CA LEU A 59 30.88 -34.39 -13.92
C LEU A 59 29.60 -35.13 -14.32
N GLU A 60 28.51 -34.87 -13.60
CA GLU A 60 27.20 -35.43 -13.93
C GLU A 60 26.63 -34.70 -15.16
N TRP A 61 26.90 -35.24 -16.35
CA TRP A 61 26.47 -34.70 -17.64
C TRP A 61 24.94 -34.53 -17.77
N ASP A 62 24.16 -35.25 -16.97
CA ASP A 62 22.70 -35.16 -16.88
C ASP A 62 22.21 -34.05 -15.92
N SER A 63 23.11 -33.27 -15.32
CA SER A 63 22.77 -32.16 -14.42
C SER A 63 21.83 -31.14 -15.10
N TYR A 64 22.09 -30.84 -16.37
CA TYR A 64 21.23 -29.96 -17.16
C TYR A 64 19.83 -30.52 -17.37
N ASP A 65 19.73 -31.82 -17.67
CA ASP A 65 18.44 -32.49 -17.87
C ASP A 65 17.67 -32.64 -16.56
N ARG A 66 18.36 -32.91 -15.45
CA ARG A 66 17.75 -32.93 -14.11
C ARG A 66 17.23 -31.54 -13.70
N MET A 67 18.00 -30.48 -13.97
CA MET A 67 17.52 -29.11 -13.75
C MET A 67 16.31 -28.78 -14.61
N LYS A 68 16.29 -29.19 -15.89
CA LYS A 68 15.11 -29.04 -16.74
C LYS A 68 13.89 -29.76 -16.19
N GLN A 69 14.06 -30.99 -15.73
CA GLN A 69 12.98 -31.76 -15.11
C GLN A 69 12.47 -31.10 -13.82
N GLU A 70 13.38 -30.55 -13.01
CA GLU A 70 13.03 -29.85 -11.78
C GLU A 70 12.24 -28.56 -12.05
N ILE A 71 12.62 -27.78 -13.06
CA ILE A 71 11.88 -26.58 -13.47
C ILE A 71 10.46 -26.95 -13.88
N VAL A 72 10.30 -27.98 -14.72
CA VAL A 72 8.98 -28.47 -15.15
C VAL A 72 8.16 -28.94 -13.95
N HIS A 73 8.79 -29.64 -13.01
CA HIS A 73 8.13 -30.11 -11.80
C HIS A 73 7.66 -28.94 -10.92
N GLN A 74 8.47 -27.90 -10.74
CA GLN A 74 8.11 -26.69 -10.01
C GLN A 74 6.95 -25.93 -10.67
N GLU A 75 6.93 -25.83 -12.00
CA GLU A 75 5.82 -25.23 -12.73
C GLU A 75 4.51 -26.00 -12.51
N LEU A 76 4.56 -27.33 -12.59
CA LEU A 76 3.41 -28.19 -12.35
C LEU A 76 2.89 -28.03 -10.90
N GLN A 77 3.78 -27.99 -9.92
CA GLN A 77 3.41 -27.75 -8.52
C GLN A 77 2.75 -26.37 -8.35
N TRP A 78 3.33 -25.32 -8.94
CA TRP A 78 2.78 -23.98 -8.84
C TRP A 78 1.38 -23.87 -9.46
N VAL A 79 1.16 -24.48 -10.63
CA VAL A 79 -0.15 -24.55 -11.28
C VAL A 79 -1.15 -25.32 -10.40
N ALA A 80 -0.74 -26.45 -9.82
CA ALA A 80 -1.57 -27.25 -8.93
C ALA A 80 -1.97 -26.47 -7.67
N GLU A 81 -1.04 -25.77 -7.02
CA GLU A 81 -1.32 -24.95 -5.85
C GLU A 81 -2.23 -23.77 -6.17
N LYS A 82 -2.03 -23.11 -7.32
CA LYS A 82 -2.94 -22.06 -7.79
C LYS A 82 -4.35 -22.58 -8.05
N ALA A 83 -4.47 -23.77 -8.63
CA ALA A 83 -5.76 -24.44 -8.84
C ALA A 83 -6.44 -24.79 -7.52
N LYS A 84 -5.71 -25.35 -6.54
CA LYS A 84 -6.20 -25.63 -5.18
C LYS A 84 -6.69 -24.36 -4.49
N ALA A 85 -5.92 -23.27 -4.55
CA ALA A 85 -6.31 -21.98 -3.98
C ALA A 85 -7.58 -21.42 -4.62
N LYS A 86 -7.71 -21.52 -5.96
CA LYS A 86 -8.93 -21.14 -6.67
C LYS A 86 -10.12 -22.01 -6.25
N ALA A 87 -9.95 -23.32 -6.16
CA ALA A 87 -11.00 -24.25 -5.71
C ALA A 87 -11.49 -23.91 -4.29
N LYS A 88 -10.57 -23.62 -3.35
CA LYS A 88 -10.90 -23.18 -1.99
C LYS A 88 -11.73 -21.89 -1.98
N ARG A 89 -11.35 -20.90 -2.81
CA ARG A 89 -12.14 -19.65 -2.96
C ARG A 89 -13.54 -19.93 -3.50
N MET A 90 -13.66 -20.78 -4.51
CA MET A 90 -14.97 -21.16 -5.07
C MET A 90 -15.83 -21.92 -4.05
N ALA A 91 -15.23 -22.81 -3.26
CA ALA A 91 -15.92 -23.53 -2.19
C ALA A 91 -16.43 -22.55 -1.10
N LYS A 92 -15.60 -21.58 -0.69
CA LYS A 92 -16.00 -20.53 0.25
C LYS A 92 -17.15 -19.68 -0.30
N ALA A 93 -17.07 -19.23 -1.54
CA ALA A 93 -18.13 -18.44 -2.17
C ALA A 93 -19.46 -19.23 -2.29
N ARG A 94 -19.38 -20.54 -2.55
CA ARG A 94 -20.56 -21.42 -2.54
C ARG A 94 -21.17 -21.53 -1.14
N ALA A 95 -20.35 -21.70 -0.11
CA ALA A 95 -20.82 -21.75 1.27
C ALA A 95 -21.46 -20.41 1.69
N GLU A 96 -20.83 -19.27 1.38
CA GLU A 96 -21.39 -17.94 1.63
C GLU A 96 -22.73 -17.75 0.90
N ARG A 97 -22.84 -18.19 -0.35
CA ARG A 97 -24.10 -18.13 -1.10
C ARG A 97 -25.20 -18.96 -0.45
N LEU A 98 -24.87 -20.15 0.08
CA LEU A 98 -25.83 -20.97 0.82
C LEU A 98 -26.30 -20.25 2.09
N VAL A 99 -25.38 -19.69 2.87
CA VAL A 99 -25.72 -18.91 4.07
C VAL A 99 -26.61 -17.71 3.73
N LEU A 100 -26.29 -16.97 2.67
CA LEU A 100 -27.11 -15.85 2.19
C LEU A 100 -28.50 -16.32 1.77
N SER A 101 -28.60 -17.39 0.97
CA SER A 101 -29.90 -17.93 0.55
C SER A 101 -30.74 -18.43 1.72
N TRP A 102 -30.10 -19.01 2.73
CA TRP A 102 -30.77 -19.44 3.96
C TRP A 102 -31.26 -18.23 4.76
N ALA A 103 -30.43 -17.21 4.94
CA ALA A 103 -30.82 -15.95 5.60
C ALA A 103 -31.98 -15.26 4.87
N GLU A 104 -31.96 -15.22 3.53
CA GLU A 104 -33.06 -14.69 2.73
C GLU A 104 -34.35 -15.50 2.91
N SER A 105 -34.26 -16.83 2.95
CA SER A 105 -35.42 -17.69 3.19
C SER A 105 -36.04 -17.42 4.57
N ILE A 106 -35.20 -17.27 5.61
CA ILE A 106 -35.64 -16.91 6.96
C ILE A 106 -36.28 -15.52 6.96
N ALA A 107 -35.65 -14.54 6.31
CA ALA A 107 -36.19 -13.19 6.23
C ALA A 107 -37.56 -13.15 5.53
N LYS A 108 -37.75 -13.95 4.47
CA LYS A 108 -39.06 -14.09 3.80
C LYS A 108 -40.11 -14.71 4.71
N VAL A 109 -39.75 -15.76 5.46
CA VAL A 109 -40.66 -16.38 6.44
C VAL A 109 -41.01 -15.41 7.56
N ALA A 110 -40.02 -14.70 8.10
CA ALA A 110 -40.21 -13.69 9.14
C ALA A 110 -41.08 -12.52 8.65
N LYS A 111 -40.94 -12.10 7.38
CA LYS A 111 -41.79 -11.07 6.78
C LYS A 111 -43.24 -11.52 6.61
N LYS A 112 -43.48 -12.79 6.23
CA LYS A 112 -44.84 -13.30 5.97
C LYS A 112 -45.65 -13.59 7.25
N GLY A 113 -44.98 -13.62 8.41
CA GLY A 113 -45.58 -13.97 9.70
C GLY A 113 -45.98 -15.46 9.78
N GLY A 114 -45.93 -16.05 10.96
CA GLY A 114 -46.57 -17.36 11.17
C GLY A 114 -48.08 -17.24 10.91
N SER A 115 -48.70 -18.27 10.33
CA SER A 115 -50.15 -18.28 10.04
C SER A 115 -50.97 -17.98 11.30
N GLY A 116 -51.36 -16.71 11.48
CA GLY A 116 -52.10 -16.21 12.65
C GLY A 116 -51.49 -15.02 13.42
N GLN A 117 -50.30 -14.51 13.06
CA GLN A 117 -49.73 -13.30 13.70
C GLN A 117 -49.84 -12.06 12.82
N GLN A 118 -50.12 -10.90 13.43
CA GLN A 118 -50.19 -9.59 12.77
C GLN A 118 -48.81 -9.21 12.19
N GLU A 119 -48.77 -8.88 10.89
CA GLU A 119 -47.58 -8.42 10.18
C GLU A 119 -46.94 -7.25 10.93
N LEU A 120 -45.76 -7.49 11.52
CA LEU A 120 -44.96 -6.43 12.12
C LEU A 120 -44.22 -5.72 10.98
N ASP A 121 -44.67 -4.51 10.67
CA ASP A 121 -44.01 -3.64 9.69
C ASP A 121 -42.64 -3.20 10.22
N TRP A 122 -41.59 -3.86 9.75
CA TRP A 122 -40.20 -3.54 10.09
C TRP A 122 -39.78 -2.14 9.63
N ASP A 123 -40.48 -1.54 8.68
CA ASP A 123 -40.22 -0.16 8.25
C ASP A 123 -40.63 0.84 9.32
N SER A 124 -41.59 0.50 10.19
CA SER A 124 -41.94 1.25 11.40
C SER A 124 -40.73 1.41 12.34
N PHE A 125 -39.94 0.35 12.55
CA PHE A 125 -38.76 0.43 13.42
C PHE A 125 -37.64 1.30 12.83
N ASN A 126 -37.39 1.18 11.53
CA ASN A 126 -36.44 2.04 10.84
C ASN A 126 -36.89 3.50 10.83
N LYS A 127 -38.20 3.74 10.69
CA LYS A 127 -38.80 5.07 10.75
C LYS A 127 -38.67 5.68 12.15
N ILE A 128 -38.94 4.92 13.21
CA ILE A 128 -38.72 5.35 14.61
C ILE A 128 -37.24 5.66 14.86
N LYS A 129 -36.32 4.83 14.34
CA LYS A 129 -34.88 5.12 14.43
C LYS A 129 -34.51 6.43 13.74
N GLN A 130 -35.03 6.67 12.54
CA GLN A 130 -34.79 7.92 11.81
C GLN A 130 -35.41 9.12 12.53
N GLU A 131 -36.63 9.00 13.03
CA GLU A 131 -37.31 10.03 13.82
C GLU A 131 -36.55 10.38 15.09
N MET A 132 -36.00 9.39 15.80
CA MET A 132 -35.16 9.62 16.99
C MET A 132 -33.90 10.42 16.65
N VAL A 133 -33.24 10.12 15.53
CA VAL A 133 -32.07 10.88 15.06
C VAL A 133 -32.46 12.31 14.69
N LEU A 134 -33.60 12.50 14.02
CA LEU A 134 -34.12 13.82 13.67
C LEU A 134 -34.51 14.64 14.90
N GLN A 135 -35.15 14.02 15.90
CA GLN A 135 -35.48 14.67 17.17
C GLN A 135 -34.22 15.11 17.92
N GLN A 136 -33.18 14.28 17.93
CA GLN A 136 -31.92 14.63 18.56
C GLN A 136 -31.25 15.81 17.87
N LEU A 137 -31.29 15.86 16.53
CA LEU A 137 -30.83 17.00 15.74
C LEU A 137 -31.64 18.27 16.09
N GLN A 138 -32.98 18.17 16.09
CA GLN A 138 -33.85 19.29 16.44
C GLN A 138 -33.54 19.84 17.84
N TRP A 139 -33.45 18.98 18.84
CA TRP A 139 -33.10 19.38 20.21
C TRP A 139 -31.75 20.10 20.30
N THR A 140 -30.72 19.63 19.57
CA THR A 140 -29.43 20.33 19.55
C THR A 140 -29.52 21.72 18.91
N THR A 141 -30.31 21.88 17.85
CA THR A 141 -30.50 23.18 17.19
C THR A 141 -31.29 24.15 18.07
N GLU A 142 -32.34 23.69 18.75
CA GLU A 142 -33.11 24.50 19.70
C GLU A 142 -32.26 24.93 20.89
N LYS A 143 -31.45 24.01 21.42
CA LYS A 143 -30.50 24.31 22.50
C LYS A 143 -29.47 25.36 22.07
N ALA A 144 -29.00 25.33 20.82
CA ALA A 144 -28.11 26.35 20.28
C ALA A 144 -28.83 27.71 20.12
N LYS A 145 -30.05 27.72 19.57
CA LYS A 145 -30.88 28.93 19.44
C LYS A 145 -31.19 29.56 20.81
N ALA A 146 -31.52 28.74 21.81
CA ALA A 146 -31.78 29.20 23.18
C ALA A 146 -30.54 29.84 23.81
N LYS A 147 -29.35 29.27 23.60
CA LYS A 147 -28.08 29.88 24.04
C LYS A 147 -27.82 31.23 23.39
N GLU A 148 -28.04 31.35 22.07
CA GLU A 148 -27.89 32.64 21.37
C GLU A 148 -28.90 33.68 21.84
N MET A 149 -30.17 33.30 22.00
CA MET A 149 -31.20 34.19 22.55
C MET A 149 -30.88 34.63 24.00
N GLY A 150 -30.31 33.74 24.81
CA GLY A 150 -29.79 34.07 26.14
C GLY A 150 -28.68 35.12 26.10
N LYS A 151 -27.71 34.99 25.17
CA LYS A 151 -26.64 35.98 24.94
C LYS A 151 -27.18 37.32 24.44
N ILE A 152 -28.20 37.32 23.58
CA ILE A 152 -28.82 38.55 23.09
C ILE A 152 -29.54 39.27 24.24
N ARG A 153 -30.30 38.53 25.06
CA ARG A 153 -31.00 39.10 26.23
C ARG A 153 -30.03 39.65 27.28
N SER A 154 -28.91 38.98 27.54
CA SER A 154 -27.91 39.49 28.49
C SER A 154 -27.23 40.77 27.99
N ARG A 155 -26.90 40.84 26.69
CA ARG A 155 -26.38 42.08 26.06
C ARG A 155 -27.39 43.22 26.11
N LEU A 156 -28.67 42.95 25.90
CA LEU A 156 -29.73 43.96 26.00
C LEU A 156 -29.89 44.47 27.44
N ALA A 157 -29.83 43.58 28.43
CA ALA A 157 -29.86 43.94 29.84
C ALA A 157 -28.65 44.79 30.25
N GLN A 158 -27.45 44.44 29.76
CA GLN A 158 -26.24 45.24 29.96
C GLN A 158 -26.37 46.65 29.35
N LYS A 159 -26.84 46.76 28.09
CA LYS A 159 -27.08 48.05 27.44
C LYS A 159 -28.14 48.90 28.16
N ARG A 160 -29.16 48.28 28.78
CA ARG A 160 -30.14 48.99 29.61
C ARG A 160 -29.51 49.54 30.90
N LYS A 161 -28.70 48.74 31.61
CA LYS A 161 -27.97 49.19 32.80
C LYS A 161 -27.01 50.34 32.49
N GLU A 162 -26.26 50.25 31.40
CA GLU A 162 -25.34 51.30 30.95
C GLU A 162 -26.08 52.62 30.66
N ARG A 163 -27.27 52.56 30.04
CA ARG A 163 -28.10 53.75 29.79
C ARG A 163 -28.65 54.35 31.08
N GLU A 164 -29.06 53.50 32.03
CA GLU A 164 -29.54 53.96 33.34
C GLU A 164 -28.42 54.63 34.14
N GLU A 165 -27.22 54.06 34.17
CA GLU A 165 -26.03 54.67 34.79
C GLU A 165 -25.67 56.00 34.13
N LYS A 166 -25.70 56.08 32.79
CA LYS A 166 -25.51 57.35 32.06
C LYS A 166 -26.58 58.38 32.42
N ALA A 167 -27.84 57.97 32.62
CA ALA A 167 -28.91 58.86 33.05
C ALA A 167 -28.72 59.32 34.51
N ARG A 168 -28.29 58.43 35.41
CA ARG A 168 -27.94 58.78 36.80
C ARG A 168 -26.77 59.75 36.86
N ALA A 169 -25.70 59.52 36.10
CA ALA A 169 -24.55 60.42 36.00
C ALA A 169 -24.97 61.82 35.50
N ARG A 170 -25.84 61.90 34.48
CA ARG A 170 -26.39 63.19 34.01
C ARG A 170 -27.25 63.89 35.06
N GLY A 171 -28.08 63.15 35.79
CA GLY A 171 -28.87 63.69 36.90
C GLY A 171 -28.00 64.20 38.05
N GLU A 172 -26.90 63.50 38.34
CA GLU A 172 -25.97 63.87 39.39
C GLU A 172 -25.11 65.09 39.03
N ILE A 173 -24.69 65.23 37.77
CA ILE A 173 -24.07 66.46 37.26
C ILE A 173 -25.03 67.64 37.44
N LYS A 174 -26.30 67.51 37.04
CA LYS A 174 -27.32 68.56 37.22
C LYS A 174 -27.56 68.92 38.70
N ARG A 175 -27.58 67.94 39.60
CA ARG A 175 -27.67 68.18 41.05
C ARG A 175 -26.46 68.92 41.59
N LYS A 176 -25.25 68.60 41.11
CA LYS A 176 -24.01 69.31 41.48
C LYS A 176 -24.00 70.74 40.95
N THR A 177 -24.53 71.00 39.75
CA THR A 177 -24.67 72.38 39.21
C THR A 177 -25.65 73.23 40.04
N HIS A 178 -26.79 72.67 40.47
CA HIS A 178 -27.73 73.37 41.35
C HIS A 178 -27.19 73.59 42.77
N ARG A 179 -26.24 72.75 43.23
CA ARG A 179 -25.56 72.93 44.52
C ARG A 179 -24.54 74.06 44.46
N LYS A 180 -23.78 74.18 43.36
CA LYS A 180 -22.83 75.29 43.14
C LYS A 180 -23.51 76.66 42.99
N LEU A 181 -24.69 76.73 42.34
CA LEU A 181 -25.51 77.95 42.29
C LEU A 181 -26.10 78.41 43.64
N LYS A 182 -26.04 77.56 44.68
CA LYS A 182 -26.38 77.91 46.07
C LYS A 182 -25.18 78.26 46.94
N GLU A 183 -23.98 77.79 46.59
CA GLU A 183 -22.72 78.14 47.26
C GLU A 183 -22.13 79.47 46.75
N ASP A 184 -22.40 79.87 45.49
CA ASP A 184 -21.91 81.15 44.93
C ASP A 184 -22.71 82.40 45.42
N LYS A 185 -23.40 82.32 46.57
CA LYS A 185 -23.95 83.48 47.30
C LYS A 185 -23.30 83.72 48.67
N GLU A 186 -22.36 82.88 49.11
CA GLU A 186 -21.66 83.06 50.38
C GLU A 186 -20.16 82.76 50.25
N ASP A 187 -19.49 83.50 49.35
CA ASP A 187 -18.04 83.73 49.44
C ASP A 187 -17.80 85.18 49.90
N PHE A 188 -17.82 85.41 51.22
CA PHE A 188 -17.03 86.45 51.84
C PHE A 188 -16.13 85.81 52.90
N ALA A 189 -14.83 86.09 52.77
CA ALA A 189 -13.75 85.93 53.75
C ALA A 189 -13.04 84.54 53.83
N VAL A 190 -12.02 84.41 52.99
CA VAL A 190 -10.77 83.64 53.22
C VAL A 190 -9.98 84.30 54.37
N PRO A 191 -9.31 83.57 55.29
CA PRO A 191 -7.86 83.31 55.17
C PRO A 191 -7.43 81.90 55.67
N GLN A 192 -6.64 81.14 54.90
CA GLN A 192 -5.17 81.17 54.82
C GLN A 192 -4.46 80.44 56.00
N VAL A 193 -3.38 79.73 55.65
CA VAL A 193 -2.38 79.03 56.50
C VAL A 193 -2.80 77.60 56.86
N SER A 194 -2.17 76.52 56.38
CA SER A 194 -0.77 76.16 56.56
C SER A 194 -0.25 75.26 55.43
N LYS A 195 0.87 75.70 54.86
CA LYS A 195 1.78 74.89 54.05
C LYS A 195 2.64 74.03 54.99
N LEU A 196 3.22 72.98 54.40
CA LEU A 196 4.25 72.06 54.90
C LEU A 196 3.69 70.85 55.66
N GLU A 197 4.36 69.71 55.47
CA GLU A 197 3.88 68.33 55.69
C GLU A 197 2.94 67.87 54.53
N GLN A 198 3.31 67.14 53.48
CA GLN A 198 4.41 66.20 53.25
C GLN A 198 4.67 66.14 51.74
N LYS A 199 5.73 66.82 51.29
CA LYS A 199 6.43 66.46 50.05
C LYS A 199 7.51 65.43 50.45
N LEU A 200 7.75 64.45 49.57
CA LEU A 200 8.68 63.29 49.67
C LEU A 200 8.00 62.08 50.33
N THR A 201 7.75 60.95 49.66
CA THR A 201 8.58 60.16 48.73
C THR A 201 7.71 59.59 47.58
N LYS A 202 8.02 59.83 46.30
CA LYS A 202 8.94 59.02 45.45
C LYS A 202 8.74 57.50 45.57
N VAL A 203 7.86 56.99 44.69
CA VAL A 203 8.00 55.80 43.82
C VAL A 203 9.13 54.81 44.20
N HIS A 204 8.78 53.55 44.51
CA HIS A 204 9.14 52.34 43.73
C HIS A 204 8.74 51.04 44.45
N ILE A 205 8.18 50.12 43.65
CA ILE A 205 8.39 48.65 43.56
C ILE A 205 8.55 47.85 44.85
N THR A 206 7.71 46.81 44.98
CA THR A 206 8.01 45.36 45.16
C THR A 206 6.86 44.73 45.98
N GLU A 207 6.08 43.83 45.39
CA GLU A 207 6.29 42.37 45.42
C GLU A 207 5.97 41.78 46.81
N SER A 208 4.98 40.89 46.87
CA SER A 208 5.13 39.53 47.39
C SER A 208 3.78 38.81 47.40
N VAL A 209 3.67 37.73 46.63
CA VAL A 209 3.78 36.33 47.06
C VAL A 209 2.39 35.76 47.35
N ASN A 210 1.91 34.92 46.42
CA ASN A 210 1.21 33.73 46.84
C ASN A 210 1.79 32.51 46.10
N VAL A 211 2.51 31.72 46.90
CA VAL A 211 3.11 30.41 46.68
C VAL A 211 2.09 29.45 46.03
N GLN A 212 2.33 28.99 44.81
CA GLN A 212 2.84 27.64 44.43
C GLN A 212 2.16 26.43 45.10
N VAL A 213 1.68 25.49 44.28
CA VAL A 213 2.17 24.08 44.23
C VAL A 213 1.58 23.37 42.98
N THR A 214 2.51 23.12 42.07
CA THR A 214 2.70 22.06 41.05
C THR A 214 1.60 21.06 40.66
N GLY A 215 1.52 20.85 39.34
CA GLY A 215 1.03 19.63 38.69
C GLY A 215 1.62 19.49 37.28
N TRP A 216 2.64 18.65 37.14
CA TRP A 216 3.33 18.28 35.90
C TRP A 216 2.39 17.70 34.82
N GLY A 217 1.97 18.50 33.83
CA GLY A 217 1.17 17.99 32.70
C GLY A 217 1.56 18.52 31.31
N ASN A 218 2.33 19.60 31.21
CA ASN A 218 2.37 20.38 29.96
C ASN A 218 3.61 20.19 29.09
N THR A 219 4.59 19.38 29.49
CA THR A 219 5.81 19.17 28.68
C THR A 219 5.62 18.13 27.57
N LEU A 220 4.59 17.27 27.63
CA LEU A 220 4.38 16.18 26.67
C LEU A 220 3.49 16.55 25.48
N VAL A 221 2.75 17.65 25.53
CA VAL A 221 1.74 17.99 24.50
C VAL A 221 2.36 18.72 23.30
N SER A 222 3.47 19.45 23.48
CA SER A 222 4.09 20.21 22.38
C SER A 222 4.88 19.36 21.39
N HIS A 223 5.29 18.13 21.76
CA HIS A 223 5.99 17.21 20.85
C HIS A 223 5.06 16.33 20.00
N PHE A 224 3.77 16.21 20.36
CA PHE A 224 2.80 15.39 19.61
C PHE A 224 2.03 16.15 18.53
N GLY A 225 1.92 17.48 18.61
CA GLY A 225 1.22 18.29 17.60
C GLY A 225 1.92 18.39 16.24
N GLY A 226 3.19 17.96 16.14
CA GLY A 226 3.96 17.92 14.90
C GLY A 226 3.73 16.65 14.06
N LEU A 227 3.35 15.53 14.68
CA LEU A 227 3.21 14.24 13.98
C LEU A 227 1.94 14.18 13.12
N GLU A 228 0.83 14.74 13.62
CA GLU A 228 -0.47 14.70 12.94
C GLU A 228 -0.49 15.54 11.65
N LYS A 229 0.28 16.63 11.62
CA LYS A 229 0.45 17.47 10.42
C LYS A 229 1.22 16.77 9.30
N LEU A 230 2.22 15.97 9.65
CA LEU A 230 3.00 15.20 8.68
C LEU A 230 2.19 14.04 8.10
N ASP A 231 1.36 13.39 8.91
CA ASP A 231 0.52 12.26 8.47
C ASP A 231 -0.54 12.70 7.44
N LEU A 232 -1.15 13.86 7.65
CA LEU A 232 -2.10 14.47 6.71
C LEU A 232 -1.45 14.90 5.38
N GLU A 233 -0.19 15.34 5.41
CA GLU A 233 0.58 15.64 4.21
C GLU A 233 1.06 14.39 3.46
N ILE A 234 1.45 13.34 4.18
CA ILE A 234 1.86 12.06 3.58
C ILE A 234 0.66 11.41 2.88
N VAL A 235 -0.52 11.39 3.51
CA VAL A 235 -1.75 10.85 2.90
C VAL A 235 -2.20 11.67 1.68
N LYS A 236 -2.08 13.00 1.71
CA LYS A 236 -2.39 13.85 0.54
C LYS A 236 -1.38 13.65 -0.59
N ARG A 237 -0.09 13.56 -0.27
CA ARG A 237 0.99 13.30 -1.24
C ARG A 237 0.89 11.90 -1.84
N GLU A 238 0.48 10.90 -1.06
CA GLU A 238 0.21 9.54 -1.54
C GLU A 238 -1.01 9.49 -2.46
N LYS A 239 -2.11 10.19 -2.11
CA LYS A 239 -3.28 10.29 -2.99
C LYS A 239 -2.96 10.95 -4.34
N MET A 240 -2.17 12.03 -4.34
CA MET A 240 -1.69 12.66 -5.60
C MET A 240 -0.73 11.75 -6.39
N ARG A 241 0.04 10.87 -5.73
CA ARG A 241 0.89 9.87 -6.41
C ARG A 241 0.10 8.67 -6.94
N ARG A 242 -1.01 8.29 -6.30
CA ARG A 242 -1.93 7.25 -6.76
C ARG A 242 -2.81 7.71 -7.93
N GLU A 243 -3.00 9.02 -8.09
CA GLU A 243 -3.65 9.60 -9.27
C GLU A 243 -2.81 9.47 -10.55
N VAL A 244 -1.50 9.23 -10.43
CA VAL A 244 -0.71 8.66 -11.53
C VAL A 244 -0.82 7.15 -11.41
N SER A 245 -1.75 6.56 -12.16
CA SER A 245 -2.01 5.13 -12.15
C SER A 245 -0.72 4.34 -12.34
N LEU A 246 -0.51 3.29 -11.54
CA LEU A 246 0.64 2.37 -11.69
C LEU A 246 0.71 1.80 -13.12
N ALA A 247 -0.44 1.65 -13.78
CA ALA A 247 -0.52 1.25 -15.18
C ALA A 247 0.13 2.28 -16.12
N ASP A 248 -0.06 3.57 -15.84
CA ASP A 248 0.51 4.67 -16.62
C ASP A 248 2.02 4.77 -16.39
N GLN A 249 2.50 4.54 -15.15
CA GLN A 249 3.93 4.44 -14.86
C GLN A 249 4.60 3.27 -15.61
N ILE A 250 3.93 2.11 -15.69
CA ILE A 250 4.44 0.96 -16.43
C ILE A 250 4.46 1.27 -17.94
N GLN A 251 3.44 1.94 -18.47
CA GLN A 251 3.42 2.35 -19.88
C GLN A 251 4.52 3.36 -20.21
N VAL A 252 4.69 4.40 -19.38
CA VAL A 252 5.76 5.41 -19.56
C VAL A 252 7.15 4.77 -19.47
N ALA A 253 7.37 3.84 -18.53
CA ALA A 253 8.63 3.11 -18.44
C ALA A 253 8.90 2.22 -19.67
N ARG A 254 7.85 1.62 -20.25
CA ARG A 254 7.96 0.84 -21.49
C ARG A 254 8.25 1.71 -22.71
N ILE A 255 7.58 2.85 -22.85
CA ILE A 255 7.82 3.82 -23.94
C ILE A 255 9.26 4.34 -23.87
N LYS A 256 9.72 4.72 -22.67
CA LYS A 256 11.09 5.19 -22.47
C LYS A 256 12.13 4.10 -22.78
N LYS A 257 11.81 2.83 -22.52
CA LYS A 257 12.67 1.69 -22.86
C LYS A 257 12.74 1.43 -24.38
N SER A 258 11.61 1.55 -25.09
CA SER A 258 11.63 1.48 -26.57
C SER A 258 12.40 2.66 -27.17
N GLU A 259 12.21 3.87 -26.67
CA GLU A 259 12.95 5.05 -27.15
C GLU A 259 14.47 4.95 -26.91
N SER A 260 14.91 4.32 -25.80
CA SER A 260 16.33 4.04 -25.57
C SER A 260 16.89 2.99 -26.53
N MET A 261 16.10 1.95 -26.86
CA MET A 261 16.50 0.93 -27.82
C MET A 261 16.58 1.51 -29.24
N ASP A 262 15.68 2.42 -29.61
CA ASP A 262 15.67 3.08 -30.90
C ASP A 262 16.84 4.07 -31.05
N ARG A 263 17.21 4.78 -29.97
CA ARG A 263 18.42 5.62 -29.95
C ARG A 263 19.71 4.81 -30.00
N GLU A 264 19.75 3.65 -29.34
CA GLU A 264 20.90 2.73 -29.37
C GLU A 264 21.04 2.08 -30.76
N ALA A 265 19.94 1.69 -31.40
CA ALA A 265 19.93 1.16 -32.77
C ALA A 265 20.35 2.22 -33.81
N LEU A 266 19.94 3.48 -33.63
CA LEU A 266 20.37 4.59 -34.49
C LEU A 266 21.85 4.96 -34.28
N ALA A 267 22.36 4.90 -33.05
CA ALA A 267 23.79 5.09 -32.76
C ALA A 267 24.62 3.97 -33.38
N ALA A 268 24.19 2.70 -33.22
CA ALA A 268 24.85 1.56 -33.85
C ALA A 268 24.83 1.65 -35.38
N SER A 269 23.73 2.09 -35.99
CA SER A 269 23.65 2.28 -37.44
C SER A 269 24.46 3.47 -37.96
N SER A 270 24.74 4.47 -37.12
CA SER A 270 25.61 5.60 -37.44
C SER A 270 27.08 5.18 -37.48
N ASP A 271 27.51 4.32 -36.56
CA ASP A 271 28.89 3.82 -36.50
C ASP A 271 29.25 2.92 -37.70
N TYR A 272 28.27 2.21 -38.28
CA TYR A 272 28.49 1.46 -39.52
C TYR A 272 28.60 2.33 -40.78
N ARG A 273 28.12 3.59 -40.76
CA ARG A 273 28.17 4.48 -41.93
C ARG A 273 29.46 5.30 -42.01
N SER A 274 30.15 5.52 -40.89
CA SER A 274 31.42 6.26 -40.87
C SER A 274 32.65 5.42 -41.25
N ASN A 275 32.58 4.08 -41.18
CA ASN A 275 33.70 3.18 -41.54
C ASN A 275 33.78 2.81 -43.03
N LYS A 276 32.91 3.34 -43.89
CA LYS A 276 32.92 3.06 -45.34
C LYS A 276 33.47 4.18 -46.23
N ASN A 277 33.85 5.32 -45.64
CA ASN A 277 34.32 6.50 -46.39
C ASN A 277 35.82 6.77 -46.23
N THR A 278 36.60 5.78 -45.77
CA THR A 278 38.04 5.91 -45.48
C THR A 278 38.92 4.89 -46.20
N GLU A 279 38.39 4.17 -47.18
CA GLU A 279 39.15 3.30 -48.09
C GLU A 279 38.84 3.66 -49.55
N GLU A 280 39.30 4.83 -49.99
CA GLU A 280 39.67 5.13 -51.39
C GLU A 280 40.93 6.00 -51.41
#